data_AF-A0A5J6UEX0-F1
#
_entry.id   AF-A0A5J6UEX0-F1
#
_cell.length_a   1.000
_cell.length_b   1.000
_cell.length_c   1.000
_cell.angle_alpha   90.00
_cell.angle_beta   90.00
_cell.angle_gamma   90.00
#
_symmetry.space_group_name_H-M   'P 1'
#
loop_
_entity.id
_entity.type
_entity.pdbx_description
1 polymer ?
#
loop_
_entity_poly.entity_id
_entity_poly.type
_entity_poly.pdbx_seq_one_letter_code
_entity_poly.pdbx_strand_id
1 'polypeptide(L)'
;MNRLSKLVGGTALGGALLSGTAPAAALTVTGTAQAAPDRPAAHHRTDAVILGHRGSPGQAPEETLASYRNALREDADVLEGDVQLTSDRELVLLHDDTLARTTDVEEVYPDRAPWTVGRFTLAEIKKLDAGSWFDSRYRGQRVPTVKELLDLTDRRTGLTLELKSPANSPGVATLLARELNAAGLTDGATLRSGAYRVHVHSRDKAALEEFHAAAPKVQLSYLTGGKMLSDAELAELSGWTVGVYAHPRVTSASDVERAHGAGLKVISDPVDGPAEISMAANQGYDWVTSNFPGTARRVLEHAKRPFPGANGVVVDSVFPNPSGDDVQPENSEHVVLRNTTGRAVDVSGGYLRDQAGNLLRIGPGYVIPPGSLLRVHVGPGTNRADAYYNGLTRGFLNNTAGDSLSFFGADHSLIDIGSYIVP
;
A
#
# COMPACT_ATOMS: atom_id res chain seq x y z
N MET A 1 -13.80 -59.32 52.19
CA MET A 1 -12.94 -59.67 53.34
C MET A 1 -12.15 -58.42 53.74
N ASN A 2 -11.89 -58.23 55.04
CA ASN A 2 -11.05 -57.23 55.74
C ASN A 2 -10.95 -55.78 55.18
N ARG A 3 -11.34 -54.71 55.90
CA ARG A 3 -11.05 -54.20 57.26
C ARG A 3 -9.74 -53.38 57.40
N LEU A 4 -9.94 -52.10 57.79
CA LEU A 4 -9.03 -51.19 58.53
C LEU A 4 -7.71 -50.78 57.82
N SER A 5 -7.05 -49.63 58.07
CA SER A 5 -7.11 -48.56 59.11
C SER A 5 -6.45 -47.25 58.56
N LYS A 6 -6.43 -46.02 59.13
CA LYS A 6 -6.87 -45.34 60.40
C LYS A 6 -6.97 -43.80 60.08
N LEU A 7 -7.75 -42.97 60.80
CA LEU A 7 -7.38 -42.01 61.89
C LEU A 7 -6.15 -41.09 61.61
N VAL A 8 -6.10 -39.78 61.92
CA VAL A 8 -6.80 -38.84 62.87
C VAL A 8 -6.98 -37.46 62.16
N GLY A 9 -7.83 -36.46 62.50
CA GLY A 9 -8.84 -36.18 63.55
C GLY A 9 -9.95 -35.25 62.99
N GLY A 10 -10.64 -34.32 63.68
CA GLY A 10 -10.68 -33.84 65.09
C GLY A 10 -10.03 -32.45 65.26
N THR A 11 -10.72 -31.32 65.50
CA THR A 11 -11.99 -31.04 66.23
C THR A 11 -12.89 -29.97 65.56
N ALA A 12 -14.16 -29.93 65.99
CA ALA A 12 -15.19 -28.97 65.57
C ALA A 12 -15.88 -28.33 66.79
N LEU A 13 -16.90 -27.49 66.52
CA LEU A 13 -17.83 -26.82 67.44
C LEU A 13 -17.28 -25.59 68.19
N GLY A 14 -18.07 -24.53 68.40
CA GLY A 14 -19.44 -24.29 67.92
C GLY A 14 -20.03 -23.00 68.50
N GLY A 15 -21.15 -22.54 67.93
CA GLY A 15 -21.84 -21.33 68.39
C GLY A 15 -22.82 -20.82 67.35
N ALA A 16 -24.07 -21.26 67.44
CA ALA A 16 -25.16 -20.80 66.58
C ALA A 16 -26.18 -19.98 67.38
N LEU A 17 -27.01 -19.22 66.63
CA LEU A 17 -28.21 -18.51 67.07
C LEU A 17 -27.97 -17.20 67.84
N LEU A 18 -28.36 -16.08 67.23
CA LEU A 18 -29.71 -15.54 67.47
C LEU A 18 -30.13 -14.54 66.37
N SER A 19 -31.43 -14.52 66.09
CA SER A 19 -32.07 -13.71 65.07
C SER A 19 -32.27 -12.26 65.49
N GLY A 20 -31.95 -11.31 64.61
CA GLY A 20 -32.27 -9.89 64.79
C GLY A 20 -32.44 -9.19 63.45
N THR A 21 -33.70 -8.97 63.03
CA THR A 21 -34.03 -8.20 61.83
C THR A 21 -34.09 -6.70 62.15
N ALA A 22 -33.26 -5.90 61.51
CA ALA A 22 -33.38 -4.45 61.45
C ALA A 22 -33.01 -3.96 60.03
N PRO A 23 -33.74 -3.00 59.44
CA PRO A 23 -33.47 -2.55 58.08
C PRO A 23 -32.29 -1.58 58.06
N ALA A 24 -31.19 -1.96 57.41
CA ALA A 24 -30.11 -1.04 57.08
C ALA A 24 -30.50 -0.22 55.85
N ALA A 25 -30.60 1.10 55.99
CA ALA A 25 -30.80 2.00 54.87
C ALA A 25 -29.58 1.96 53.93
N ALA A 26 -29.82 1.77 52.64
CA ALA A 26 -28.76 1.76 51.64
C ALA A 26 -28.24 3.19 51.39
N LEU A 27 -27.07 3.52 51.95
CA LEU A 27 -26.26 4.62 51.46
C LEU A 27 -25.48 4.14 50.23
N THR A 28 -26.04 4.39 49.04
CA THR A 28 -25.31 4.26 47.78
C THR A 28 -24.26 5.35 47.68
N VAL A 29 -23.04 5.05 48.12
CA VAL A 29 -21.85 5.84 47.78
C VAL A 29 -21.57 5.62 46.30
N THR A 30 -21.96 6.58 45.46
CA THR A 30 -21.58 6.63 44.04
C THR A 30 -20.11 7.01 43.93
N GLY A 31 -19.22 6.06 44.24
CA GLY A 31 -17.81 6.19 43.91
C GLY A 31 -17.65 6.16 42.40
N THR A 32 -17.34 7.30 41.80
CA THR A 32 -16.89 7.37 40.41
C THR A 32 -15.57 6.62 40.30
N ALA A 33 -15.63 5.36 39.85
CA ALA A 33 -14.45 4.60 39.48
C ALA A 33 -13.77 5.31 38.30
N GLN A 34 -12.81 6.17 38.62
CA GLN A 34 -12.04 6.88 37.63
C GLN A 34 -11.20 5.84 36.88
N ALA A 35 -11.58 5.59 35.62
CA ALA A 35 -10.86 4.67 34.76
C ALA A 35 -9.38 5.05 34.77
N ALA A 36 -8.51 4.07 35.01
CA ALA A 36 -7.09 4.27 34.82
C ALA A 36 -6.87 4.70 33.36
N PRO A 37 -5.99 5.68 33.07
CA PRO A 37 -5.69 6.04 31.70
C PRO A 37 -5.21 4.79 30.96
N ASP A 38 -5.74 4.56 29.76
CA ASP A 38 -5.37 3.41 28.95
C ASP A 38 -3.85 3.34 28.85
N ARG A 39 -3.31 2.20 29.28
CA ARG A 39 -1.93 1.85 28.98
C ARG A 39 -1.85 1.82 27.45
N PRO A 40 -0.96 2.60 26.80
CA PRO A 40 -0.81 2.48 25.36
C PRO A 40 -0.53 1.01 25.04
N ALA A 41 -1.30 0.45 24.12
CA ALA A 41 -1.15 -0.94 23.70
C ALA A 41 0.33 -1.18 23.41
N ALA A 42 0.88 -2.26 23.97
CA ALA A 42 2.30 -2.57 23.78
C ALA A 42 2.54 -2.65 22.27
N HIS A 43 3.43 -1.79 21.75
CA HIS A 43 3.74 -1.75 20.32
C HIS A 43 4.15 -3.16 19.88
N HIS A 44 3.23 -3.87 19.23
CA HIS A 44 3.57 -5.09 18.54
C HIS A 44 4.56 -4.69 17.46
N ARG A 45 5.78 -5.23 17.55
CA ARG A 45 6.64 -5.34 16.37
C ARG A 45 5.84 -6.10 15.34
N THR A 46 5.34 -5.39 14.33
CA THR A 46 4.66 -5.98 13.21
C THR A 46 5.75 -6.49 12.26
N ASP A 47 6.04 -7.79 12.36
CA ASP A 47 6.86 -8.52 11.39
C ASP A 47 6.08 -8.73 10.08
N ALA A 48 5.41 -7.66 9.61
CA ALA A 48 4.56 -7.66 8.43
C ALA A 48 5.40 -7.68 7.16
N VAL A 49 4.93 -8.46 6.17
CA VAL A 49 5.60 -8.63 4.88
C VAL A 49 5.51 -7.33 4.09
N ILE A 50 6.64 -6.85 3.56
CA ILE A 50 6.67 -5.64 2.75
C ILE A 50 6.63 -5.99 1.27
N LEU A 51 5.54 -5.60 0.63
CA LEU A 51 5.27 -5.80 -0.78
C LEU A 51 5.57 -4.49 -1.53
N GLY A 52 6.51 -4.56 -2.49
CA GLY A 52 6.79 -3.48 -3.43
C GLY A 52 5.83 -3.50 -4.61
N HIS A 53 4.80 -2.66 -4.53
CA HIS A 53 3.76 -2.47 -5.55
C HIS A 53 4.43 -2.05 -6.86
N ARG A 54 4.30 -2.81 -7.94
CA ARG A 54 4.98 -2.59 -9.24
C ARG A 54 6.49 -2.34 -9.11
N GLY A 55 7.10 -2.91 -8.06
CA GLY A 55 8.43 -2.58 -7.55
C GLY A 55 8.45 -1.44 -6.51
N SER A 56 9.05 -0.30 -6.85
CA SER A 56 9.18 0.91 -6.02
C SER A 56 8.88 2.14 -6.91
N PRO A 57 7.62 2.28 -7.37
CA PRO A 57 7.17 3.33 -8.29
C PRO A 57 7.19 4.73 -7.67
N GLY A 58 7.37 4.83 -6.34
CA GLY A 58 7.70 6.10 -5.71
C GLY A 58 9.05 6.66 -6.16
N GLN A 59 9.99 5.82 -6.63
CA GLN A 59 11.37 6.23 -6.94
C GLN A 59 11.86 5.89 -8.36
N ALA A 60 11.18 5.00 -9.07
CA ALA A 60 11.51 4.58 -10.44
C ALA A 60 10.22 4.37 -11.28
N PRO A 61 10.26 4.33 -12.62
CA PRO A 61 9.06 4.05 -13.42
C PRO A 61 8.46 2.69 -13.08
N GLU A 62 7.17 2.66 -12.74
CA GLU A 62 6.40 1.45 -12.42
C GLU A 62 6.55 0.38 -13.50
N GLU A 63 6.49 -0.90 -13.11
CA GLU A 63 6.58 -2.02 -14.04
C GLU A 63 7.81 -1.96 -14.96
N THR A 64 8.98 -1.73 -14.36
CA THR A 64 10.26 -1.81 -15.04
C THR A 64 11.29 -2.56 -14.20
N LEU A 65 12.30 -3.12 -14.88
CA LEU A 65 13.46 -3.72 -14.20
C LEU A 65 14.28 -2.67 -13.40
N ALA A 66 14.05 -1.36 -13.56
CA ALA A 66 14.60 -0.35 -12.67
C ALA A 66 13.82 -0.29 -11.35
N SER A 67 12.49 -0.28 -11.41
CA SER A 67 11.59 -0.27 -10.25
C SER A 67 11.76 -1.50 -9.36
N TYR A 68 11.75 -2.70 -9.94
CA TYR A 68 11.99 -3.94 -9.19
C TYR A 68 13.37 -3.99 -8.52
N ARG A 69 14.43 -3.54 -9.24
CA ARG A 69 15.78 -3.44 -8.65
C ARG A 69 15.84 -2.40 -7.54
N ASN A 70 15.00 -1.37 -7.57
CA ASN A 70 14.93 -0.40 -6.48
C ASN A 70 14.25 -1.02 -5.25
N ALA A 71 13.10 -1.67 -5.40
CA ALA A 71 12.43 -2.40 -4.32
C ALA A 71 13.33 -3.44 -3.63
N LEU A 72 14.14 -4.19 -4.41
CA LEU A 72 15.14 -5.11 -3.85
C LEU A 72 16.24 -4.41 -3.03
N ARG A 73 16.68 -3.20 -3.44
CA ARG A 73 17.65 -2.39 -2.66
C ARG A 73 17.02 -1.76 -1.42
N GLU A 74 15.71 -1.55 -1.46
CA GLU A 74 14.89 -1.06 -0.36
C GLU A 74 14.43 -2.16 0.61
N ASP A 75 14.88 -3.40 0.40
CA ASP A 75 14.61 -4.57 1.24
C ASP A 75 13.11 -4.95 1.27
N ALA A 76 12.45 -4.90 0.11
CA ALA A 76 11.12 -5.46 -0.08
C ALA A 76 11.14 -6.99 0.02
N ASP A 77 10.23 -7.58 0.79
CA ASP A 77 10.07 -9.03 0.90
C ASP A 77 9.45 -9.64 -0.35
N VAL A 78 8.58 -8.90 -1.03
CA VAL A 78 7.82 -9.32 -2.20
C VAL A 78 7.89 -8.26 -3.29
N LEU A 79 8.05 -8.67 -4.55
CA LEU A 79 7.83 -7.81 -5.71
C LEU A 79 6.46 -8.12 -6.31
N GLU A 80 5.71 -7.07 -6.62
CA GLU A 80 4.42 -7.16 -7.29
C GLU A 80 4.52 -6.75 -8.76
N GLY A 81 3.73 -7.37 -9.64
CA GLY A 81 3.60 -6.97 -11.03
C GLY A 81 2.30 -7.42 -11.70
N ASP A 82 1.73 -6.52 -12.49
CA ASP A 82 0.45 -6.61 -13.19
C ASP A 82 0.56 -7.42 -14.50
N VAL A 83 0.05 -8.65 -14.53
CA VAL A 83 0.24 -9.56 -15.67
C VAL A 83 -0.81 -9.37 -16.76
N GLN A 84 -0.33 -9.05 -17.97
CA GLN A 84 -1.12 -8.96 -19.20
C GLN A 84 -0.52 -9.76 -20.36
N LEU A 85 -1.31 -9.90 -21.43
CA LEU A 85 -0.99 -10.74 -22.58
C LEU A 85 -0.86 -9.93 -23.88
N THR A 86 0.25 -10.14 -24.60
CA THR A 86 0.49 -9.57 -25.93
C THR A 86 -0.32 -10.28 -27.03
N SER A 87 -0.36 -9.72 -28.24
CA SER A 87 -1.06 -10.34 -29.38
C SER A 87 -0.43 -11.67 -29.83
N ASP A 88 0.87 -11.86 -29.60
CA ASP A 88 1.63 -13.10 -29.80
C ASP A 88 1.63 -14.05 -28.58
N ARG A 89 0.84 -13.73 -27.54
CA ARG A 89 0.62 -14.51 -26.31
C ARG A 89 1.84 -14.66 -25.38
N GLU A 90 2.69 -13.65 -25.34
CA GLU A 90 3.75 -13.48 -24.35
C GLU A 90 3.21 -12.74 -23.11
N LEU A 91 3.72 -13.08 -21.93
CA LEU A 91 3.29 -12.47 -20.66
C LEU A 91 4.14 -11.24 -20.33
N VAL A 92 3.51 -10.07 -20.27
CA VAL A 92 4.13 -8.77 -19.98
C VAL A 92 3.57 -8.18 -18.68
N LEU A 93 4.34 -7.28 -18.08
CA LEU A 93 4.05 -6.64 -16.81
C LEU A 93 3.70 -5.17 -17.05
N LEU A 94 2.43 -4.81 -16.89
CA LEU A 94 1.89 -3.47 -17.14
C LEU A 94 0.48 -3.30 -16.52
N HIS A 95 0.26 -2.25 -15.74
CA HIS A 95 -0.99 -2.02 -15.02
C HIS A 95 -2.23 -1.72 -15.89
N ASP A 96 -2.09 -0.81 -16.85
CA ASP A 96 -3.22 -0.27 -17.62
C ASP A 96 -3.59 -1.16 -18.82
N ASP A 97 -4.85 -1.18 -19.25
CA ASP A 97 -5.25 -1.90 -20.48
C ASP A 97 -4.55 -1.39 -21.76
N THR A 98 -3.92 -0.21 -21.70
CA THR A 98 -3.23 0.45 -22.82
C THR A 98 -1.80 0.82 -22.47
N LEU A 99 -0.95 0.89 -23.49
CA LEU A 99 0.46 1.28 -23.37
C LEU A 99 0.67 2.80 -23.13
N ALA A 100 -0.38 3.62 -23.21
CA ALA A 100 -0.26 5.08 -23.41
C ALA A 100 0.29 5.86 -22.20
N ARG A 101 -0.10 5.53 -20.96
CA ARG A 101 0.31 6.31 -19.78
C ARG A 101 1.80 6.16 -19.45
N THR A 102 2.34 4.96 -19.63
CA THR A 102 3.66 4.55 -19.12
C THR A 102 4.68 4.27 -20.23
N THR A 103 4.37 4.58 -21.49
CA THR A 103 5.30 4.44 -22.62
C THR A 103 5.16 5.54 -23.68
N ASP A 104 6.08 5.57 -24.65
CA ASP A 104 6.07 6.44 -25.83
C ASP A 104 5.23 5.89 -27.02
N VAL A 105 4.26 4.99 -26.77
CA VAL A 105 3.49 4.30 -27.83
C VAL A 105 2.77 5.24 -28.81
N GLU A 106 2.31 6.41 -28.35
CA GLU A 106 1.63 7.40 -29.18
C GLU A 106 2.59 8.04 -30.21
N GLU A 107 3.87 8.18 -29.85
CA GLU A 107 4.92 8.69 -30.74
C GLU A 107 5.46 7.60 -31.68
N VAL A 108 5.64 6.37 -31.17
CA VAL A 108 6.23 5.25 -31.93
C VAL A 108 5.22 4.59 -32.87
N TYR A 109 3.93 4.58 -32.51
CA TYR A 109 2.86 3.93 -33.26
C TYR A 109 1.57 4.76 -33.32
N PRO A 110 1.58 6.01 -33.81
CA PRO A 110 0.41 6.91 -33.80
C PRO A 110 -0.83 6.29 -34.46
N ASP A 111 -0.66 5.55 -35.55
CA ASP A 111 -1.76 4.94 -36.32
C ASP A 111 -2.33 3.64 -35.70
N ARG A 112 -1.93 3.26 -34.49
CA ARG A 112 -2.30 1.99 -33.82
C ARG A 112 -3.19 2.16 -32.58
N ALA A 113 -3.81 3.32 -32.39
CA ALA A 113 -4.82 3.56 -31.37
C ALA A 113 -5.91 2.45 -31.37
N PRO A 114 -6.46 2.04 -30.21
CA PRO A 114 -6.30 2.63 -28.88
C PRO A 114 -5.15 2.02 -28.04
N TRP A 115 -4.08 1.53 -28.68
CA TRP A 115 -2.85 1.09 -27.99
C TRP A 115 -3.01 0.03 -26.88
N THR A 116 -4.08 -0.78 -26.95
CA THR A 116 -4.32 -1.85 -25.98
C THR A 116 -3.25 -2.94 -26.08
N VAL A 117 -2.79 -3.47 -24.94
CA VAL A 117 -1.64 -4.41 -24.86
C VAL A 117 -1.81 -5.60 -25.83
N GLY A 118 -2.98 -6.23 -25.82
CA GLY A 118 -3.31 -7.37 -26.70
C GLY A 118 -3.37 -7.08 -28.22
N ARG A 119 -3.11 -5.84 -28.67
CA ARG A 119 -2.97 -5.48 -30.10
C ARG A 119 -1.51 -5.40 -30.57
N PHE A 120 -0.55 -5.59 -29.68
CA PHE A 120 0.88 -5.46 -29.96
C PHE A 120 1.60 -6.76 -29.65
N THR A 121 2.55 -7.11 -30.52
CA THR A 121 3.48 -8.21 -30.28
C THR A 121 4.50 -7.82 -29.22
N LEU A 122 5.11 -8.80 -28.54
CA LEU A 122 6.22 -8.52 -27.63
C LEU A 122 7.35 -7.75 -28.32
N ALA A 123 7.65 -8.09 -29.58
CA ALA A 123 8.68 -7.42 -30.38
C ALA A 123 8.33 -5.96 -30.74
N GLU A 124 7.04 -5.58 -30.76
CA GLU A 124 6.61 -4.20 -30.89
C GLU A 124 6.70 -3.44 -29.56
N ILE A 125 6.21 -4.04 -28.47
CA ILE A 125 6.24 -3.46 -27.11
C ILE A 125 7.69 -3.22 -26.65
N LYS A 126 8.62 -4.14 -26.93
CA LYS A 126 10.04 -4.03 -26.56
C LYS A 126 10.81 -2.90 -27.25
N LYS A 127 10.20 -2.18 -28.21
CA LYS A 127 10.79 -0.97 -28.79
C LYS A 127 10.49 0.29 -27.98
N LEU A 128 9.41 0.28 -27.19
CA LEU A 128 8.91 1.43 -26.46
C LEU A 128 9.80 1.83 -25.28
N ASP A 129 9.91 3.12 -24.99
CA ASP A 129 10.52 3.66 -23.78
C ASP A 129 9.51 3.69 -22.63
N ALA A 130 9.67 2.77 -21.67
CA ALA A 130 8.81 2.64 -20.49
C ALA A 130 9.30 3.45 -19.27
N GLY A 131 10.26 4.38 -19.43
CA GLY A 131 10.87 5.10 -18.32
C GLY A 131 10.93 6.61 -18.47
N SER A 132 11.00 7.13 -19.70
CA SER A 132 11.10 8.57 -19.97
C SER A 132 9.90 9.38 -19.46
N TRP A 133 8.71 8.79 -19.35
CA TRP A 133 7.51 9.40 -18.76
C TRP A 133 7.69 9.75 -17.27
N PHE A 134 8.46 8.94 -16.54
CA PHE A 134 8.70 9.10 -15.11
C PHE A 134 9.82 10.11 -14.84
N ASP A 135 10.94 9.94 -15.53
CA ASP A 135 12.10 10.84 -15.54
C ASP A 135 13.03 10.47 -16.70
N SER A 136 13.61 11.48 -17.36
CA SER A 136 14.62 11.34 -18.40
C SER A 136 15.82 10.43 -18.05
N ARG A 137 16.16 10.28 -16.76
CA ARG A 137 17.22 9.40 -16.25
C ARG A 137 16.90 7.91 -16.44
N TYR A 138 15.63 7.55 -16.60
CA TYR A 138 15.17 6.18 -16.90
C TYR A 138 14.90 5.93 -18.40
N ARG A 139 15.31 6.86 -19.27
CA ARG A 139 15.25 6.68 -20.73
C ARG A 139 15.85 5.32 -21.13
N GLY A 140 15.11 4.60 -21.97
CA GLY A 140 15.50 3.26 -22.42
C GLY A 140 15.10 2.10 -21.50
N GLN A 141 14.37 2.34 -20.40
CA GLN A 141 13.63 1.24 -19.76
C GLN A 141 12.61 0.64 -20.75
N ARG A 142 12.25 -0.62 -20.51
CA ARG A 142 11.31 -1.41 -21.32
C ARG A 142 10.26 -2.05 -20.41
N VAL A 143 9.06 -2.23 -20.95
CA VAL A 143 8.04 -3.11 -20.37
C VAL A 143 8.66 -4.51 -20.22
N PRO A 144 8.72 -5.08 -19.00
CA PRO A 144 9.30 -6.39 -18.77
C PRO A 144 8.28 -7.51 -19.05
N THR A 145 8.80 -8.72 -19.27
CA THR A 145 8.04 -9.96 -19.26
C THR A 145 8.02 -10.56 -17.86
N VAL A 146 7.05 -11.43 -17.59
CA VAL A 146 7.04 -12.25 -16.36
C VAL A 146 8.39 -12.95 -16.21
N LYS A 147 8.90 -13.60 -17.26
CA LYS A 147 10.23 -14.23 -17.27
C LYS A 147 11.37 -13.30 -16.82
N GLU A 148 11.46 -12.06 -17.29
CA GLU A 148 12.53 -11.14 -16.88
C GLU A 148 12.42 -10.73 -15.40
N LEU A 149 11.21 -10.71 -14.83
CA LEU A 149 11.01 -10.54 -13.39
C LEU A 149 11.40 -11.82 -12.62
N LEU A 150 11.03 -13.01 -13.12
CA LEU A 150 11.46 -14.29 -12.52
C LEU A 150 12.99 -14.37 -12.43
N ASP A 151 13.67 -14.08 -13.56
CA ASP A 151 15.13 -14.09 -13.69
C ASP A 151 15.83 -13.03 -12.81
N LEU A 152 15.11 -12.01 -12.33
CA LEU A 152 15.62 -10.98 -11.41
C LEU A 152 15.60 -11.42 -9.94
N THR A 153 14.71 -12.34 -9.56
CA THR A 153 14.55 -12.75 -8.14
C THR A 153 15.51 -13.87 -7.71
N ASP A 154 16.16 -13.71 -6.57
CA ASP A 154 16.85 -14.81 -5.89
C ASP A 154 15.84 -15.68 -5.11
N ARG A 155 16.28 -16.67 -4.31
CA ARG A 155 15.39 -17.56 -3.51
C ARG A 155 14.84 -16.93 -2.21
N ARG A 156 15.01 -15.63 -1.98
CA ARG A 156 14.64 -14.94 -0.72
C ARG A 156 13.49 -13.95 -0.90
N THR A 157 13.34 -13.39 -2.10
CA THR A 157 12.23 -12.50 -2.44
C THR A 157 11.00 -13.31 -2.91
N GLY A 158 9.81 -12.91 -2.48
CA GLY A 158 8.55 -13.42 -3.00
C GLY A 158 8.11 -12.69 -4.27
N LEU A 159 7.17 -13.30 -4.99
CA LEU A 159 6.50 -12.69 -6.12
C LEU A 159 5.00 -12.70 -5.86
N THR A 160 4.33 -11.60 -6.19
CA THR A 160 2.87 -11.54 -6.23
C THR A 160 2.43 -10.97 -7.57
N LEU A 161 1.57 -11.67 -8.30
CA LEU A 161 1.24 -11.33 -9.68
C LEU A 161 -0.26 -11.03 -9.80
N GLU A 162 -0.64 -9.83 -10.25
CA GLU A 162 -2.05 -9.53 -10.53
C GLU A 162 -2.46 -10.19 -11.85
N LEU A 163 -3.52 -10.99 -11.83
CA LEU A 163 -4.21 -11.35 -13.06
C LEU A 163 -5.18 -10.21 -13.41
N LYS A 164 -4.84 -9.40 -14.43
CA LYS A 164 -5.78 -8.42 -14.99
C LYS A 164 -6.95 -9.14 -15.68
N SER A 165 -8.02 -8.41 -15.99
CA SER A 165 -9.28 -9.01 -16.46
C SER A 165 -9.08 -9.94 -17.68
N PRO A 166 -9.58 -11.20 -17.63
CA PRO A 166 -9.53 -12.12 -18.77
C PRO A 166 -10.24 -11.61 -20.03
N ALA A 167 -11.14 -10.63 -19.90
CA ALA A 167 -11.76 -9.97 -21.06
C ALA A 167 -10.72 -9.23 -21.93
N ASN A 168 -9.68 -8.67 -21.29
CA ASN A 168 -8.59 -7.95 -21.96
C ASN A 168 -7.40 -8.88 -22.27
N SER A 169 -7.18 -9.93 -21.47
CA SER A 169 -6.11 -10.92 -21.67
C SER A 169 -6.61 -12.39 -21.62
N PRO A 170 -7.29 -12.91 -22.67
CA PRO A 170 -7.90 -14.24 -22.64
C PRO A 170 -6.91 -15.40 -22.46
N GLY A 171 -7.10 -16.17 -21.38
CA GLY A 171 -6.25 -17.30 -20.99
C GLY A 171 -4.91 -16.89 -20.35
N VAL A 172 -4.82 -15.68 -19.80
CA VAL A 172 -3.65 -15.22 -19.02
C VAL A 172 -3.37 -16.10 -17.82
N ALA A 173 -4.42 -16.52 -17.10
CA ALA A 173 -4.32 -17.41 -15.93
C ALA A 173 -3.68 -18.76 -16.29
N THR A 174 -4.23 -19.49 -17.27
CA THR A 174 -3.65 -20.76 -17.75
C THR A 174 -2.20 -20.60 -18.27
N LEU A 175 -1.88 -19.50 -18.98
CA LEU A 175 -0.52 -19.26 -19.46
C LEU A 175 0.46 -18.97 -18.33
N LEU A 176 0.08 -18.16 -17.35
CA LEU A 176 0.91 -17.85 -16.19
C LEU A 176 1.19 -19.11 -15.37
N ALA A 177 0.16 -19.91 -15.11
CA ALA A 177 0.32 -21.20 -14.43
C ALA A 177 1.30 -22.13 -15.17
N ARG A 178 1.25 -22.16 -16.51
CA ARG A 178 2.19 -22.93 -17.35
C ARG A 178 3.63 -22.41 -17.22
N GLU A 179 3.85 -21.10 -17.27
CA GLU A 179 5.19 -20.50 -17.15
C GLU A 179 5.79 -20.74 -15.75
N LEU A 180 5.01 -20.49 -14.70
CA LEU A 180 5.42 -20.77 -13.31
C LEU A 180 5.73 -22.26 -13.10
N ASN A 181 4.94 -23.16 -13.68
CA ASN A 181 5.19 -24.60 -13.61
C ASN A 181 6.47 -25.00 -14.35
N ALA A 182 6.73 -24.42 -15.53
CA ALA A 182 7.98 -24.63 -16.27
C ALA A 182 9.22 -24.08 -15.52
N ALA A 183 9.05 -23.02 -14.73
CA ALA A 183 10.06 -22.48 -13.83
C ALA A 183 10.21 -23.27 -12.51
N GLY A 184 9.34 -24.23 -12.22
CA GLY A 184 9.33 -24.99 -10.97
C GLY A 184 8.87 -24.19 -9.75
N LEU A 185 8.04 -23.16 -9.96
CA LEU A 185 7.59 -22.20 -8.94
C LEU A 185 6.15 -22.42 -8.47
N THR A 186 5.56 -23.59 -8.77
CA THR A 186 4.20 -24.00 -8.41
C THR A 186 4.14 -24.94 -7.21
N ASP A 187 5.18 -24.96 -6.36
CA ASP A 187 5.27 -25.86 -5.20
C ASP A 187 4.52 -25.38 -3.95
N GLY A 188 4.18 -24.08 -3.89
CA GLY A 188 3.53 -23.44 -2.75
C GLY A 188 4.49 -23.05 -1.62
N ALA A 189 5.80 -22.93 -1.90
CA ALA A 189 6.79 -22.64 -0.87
C ALA A 189 6.56 -21.29 -0.14
N THR A 190 6.75 -21.30 1.19
CA THR A 190 6.77 -20.10 2.03
C THR A 190 8.22 -19.70 2.34
N LEU A 191 8.48 -18.39 2.34
CA LEU A 191 9.79 -17.78 2.56
C LEU A 191 10.01 -17.44 4.04
N ARG A 192 11.24 -17.10 4.41
CA ARG A 192 11.59 -16.76 5.80
C ARG A 192 10.92 -15.49 6.33
N SER A 193 10.53 -14.58 5.43
CA SER A 193 9.75 -13.38 5.75
C SER A 193 8.28 -13.67 6.06
N GLY A 194 7.80 -14.91 5.88
CA GLY A 194 6.37 -15.25 5.93
C GLY A 194 5.61 -14.95 4.64
N ALA A 195 6.29 -14.38 3.63
CA ALA A 195 5.78 -14.26 2.27
C ALA A 195 5.74 -15.62 1.55
N TYR A 196 4.95 -15.73 0.49
CA TYR A 196 4.99 -16.88 -0.41
C TYR A 196 6.05 -16.70 -1.50
N ARG A 197 6.59 -17.80 -2.03
CA ARG A 197 7.53 -17.78 -3.15
C ARG A 197 6.87 -17.21 -4.39
N VAL A 198 5.65 -17.69 -4.66
CA VAL A 198 4.73 -17.11 -5.63
C VAL A 198 3.35 -17.05 -4.99
N HIS A 199 2.73 -15.88 -5.14
CA HIS A 199 1.36 -15.56 -4.80
C HIS A 199 0.70 -15.00 -6.06
N VAL A 200 -0.61 -15.21 -6.22
CA VAL A 200 -1.37 -14.64 -7.35
C VAL A 200 -2.63 -14.00 -6.80
N HIS A 201 -3.00 -12.84 -7.35
CA HIS A 201 -4.15 -12.09 -6.88
C HIS A 201 -4.94 -11.49 -8.04
N SER A 202 -6.22 -11.18 -7.80
CA SER A 202 -7.07 -10.51 -8.79
C SER A 202 -8.33 -9.95 -8.14
N ARG A 203 -8.96 -9.00 -8.84
CA ARG A 203 -10.37 -8.59 -8.63
C ARG A 203 -11.36 -9.51 -9.36
N ASP A 204 -10.87 -10.39 -10.23
CA ASP A 204 -11.68 -11.35 -10.98
C ASP A 204 -11.58 -12.74 -10.35
N LYS A 205 -12.66 -13.16 -9.69
CA LYS A 205 -12.75 -14.47 -9.03
C LYS A 205 -12.66 -15.63 -10.02
N ALA A 206 -13.23 -15.50 -11.23
CA ALA A 206 -13.17 -16.55 -12.24
C ALA A 206 -11.75 -16.70 -12.80
N ALA A 207 -10.98 -15.61 -12.91
CA ALA A 207 -9.55 -15.67 -13.25
C ALA A 207 -8.72 -16.43 -12.19
N LEU A 208 -9.01 -16.21 -10.90
CA LEU A 208 -8.36 -16.94 -9.81
C LEU A 208 -8.76 -18.42 -9.78
N GLU A 209 -10.02 -18.75 -10.05
CA GLU A 209 -10.50 -20.14 -10.16
C GLU A 209 -9.87 -20.87 -11.35
N GLU A 210 -9.76 -20.22 -12.54
CA GLU A 210 -9.03 -20.75 -13.71
C GLU A 210 -7.57 -21.04 -13.36
N PHE A 211 -6.91 -20.09 -12.69
CA PHE A 211 -5.52 -20.24 -12.27
C PHE A 211 -5.35 -21.35 -11.23
N HIS A 212 -6.24 -21.44 -10.24
CA HIS A 212 -6.21 -22.47 -9.20
C HIS A 212 -6.31 -23.87 -9.80
N ALA A 213 -7.18 -24.07 -10.79
CA ALA A 213 -7.30 -25.36 -11.49
C ALA A 213 -6.00 -25.80 -12.19
N ALA A 214 -5.18 -24.85 -12.65
CA ALA A 214 -3.90 -25.12 -13.32
C ALA A 214 -2.69 -25.20 -12.36
N ALA A 215 -2.73 -24.48 -11.23
CA ALA A 215 -1.64 -24.41 -10.25
C ALA A 215 -2.13 -24.45 -8.79
N PRO A 216 -2.79 -25.54 -8.33
CA PRO A 216 -3.57 -25.58 -7.08
C PRO A 216 -2.78 -25.45 -5.77
N LYS A 217 -1.44 -25.39 -5.83
CA LYS A 217 -0.56 -25.14 -4.68
C LYS A 217 -0.06 -23.70 -4.58
N VAL A 218 -0.23 -22.90 -5.63
CA VAL A 218 0.11 -21.47 -5.57
C VAL A 218 -0.96 -20.76 -4.75
N GLN A 219 -0.53 -19.91 -3.83
CA GLN A 219 -1.42 -19.29 -2.86
C GLN A 219 -2.08 -18.05 -3.48
N LEU A 220 -3.38 -17.87 -3.21
CA LEU A 220 -4.21 -16.87 -3.87
C LEU A 220 -4.79 -15.86 -2.88
N SER A 221 -4.96 -14.60 -3.31
CA SER A 221 -5.78 -13.62 -2.56
C SER A 221 -6.71 -12.84 -3.48
N TYR A 222 -7.84 -12.40 -2.93
CA TYR A 222 -8.84 -11.64 -3.67
C TYR A 222 -8.75 -10.13 -3.38
N LEU A 223 -8.88 -9.29 -4.41
CA LEU A 223 -8.86 -7.84 -4.29
C LEU A 223 -10.29 -7.32 -4.17
N THR A 224 -10.61 -6.69 -3.05
CA THR A 224 -11.99 -6.29 -2.73
C THR A 224 -12.41 -4.94 -3.35
N GLY A 225 -11.46 -4.19 -3.89
CA GLY A 225 -11.70 -2.79 -4.32
C GLY A 225 -11.74 -1.81 -3.14
N GLY A 226 -11.00 -2.08 -2.06
CA GLY A 226 -10.72 -1.13 -1.00
C GLY A 226 -11.41 -1.39 0.34
N LYS A 227 -12.50 -2.15 0.39
CA LYS A 227 -13.31 -2.35 1.62
C LYS A 227 -13.23 -3.79 2.10
N MET A 228 -13.25 -4.01 3.41
CA MET A 228 -13.40 -5.37 3.93
C MET A 228 -14.78 -5.94 3.57
N LEU A 229 -14.81 -7.25 3.30
CA LEU A 229 -16.00 -7.99 2.90
C LEU A 229 -16.90 -8.36 4.10
N SER A 230 -18.08 -8.88 3.81
CA SER A 230 -18.96 -9.50 4.81
C SER A 230 -18.43 -10.85 5.28
N ASP A 231 -18.88 -11.32 6.46
CA ASP A 231 -18.46 -12.62 7.01
C ASP A 231 -18.78 -13.80 6.08
N ALA A 232 -19.87 -13.70 5.30
CA ALA A 232 -20.26 -14.73 4.35
C ALA A 232 -19.29 -14.82 3.16
N GLU A 233 -18.82 -13.69 2.64
CA GLU A 233 -17.84 -13.62 1.55
C GLU A 233 -16.45 -14.04 2.05
N LEU A 234 -16.06 -13.65 3.28
CA LEU A 234 -14.81 -14.09 3.91
C LEU A 234 -14.80 -15.61 4.11
N ALA A 235 -15.90 -16.20 4.59
CA ALA A 235 -16.04 -17.64 4.77
C ALA A 235 -16.11 -18.42 3.44
N GLU A 236 -16.56 -17.80 2.34
CA GLU A 236 -16.49 -18.39 1.01
C GLU A 236 -15.05 -18.40 0.48
N LEU A 237 -14.34 -17.27 0.60
CA LEU A 237 -12.97 -17.12 0.11
C LEU A 237 -11.98 -18.01 0.87
N SER A 238 -12.11 -18.13 2.18
CA SER A 238 -11.17 -18.94 3.00
C SER A 238 -11.18 -20.44 2.70
N GLY A 239 -12.15 -20.93 1.92
CA GLY A 239 -12.15 -22.30 1.40
C GLY A 239 -11.08 -22.57 0.34
N TRP A 240 -10.51 -21.54 -0.29
CA TRP A 240 -9.61 -21.70 -1.45
C TRP A 240 -8.61 -20.55 -1.69
N THR A 241 -8.71 -19.42 -0.98
CA THR A 241 -7.70 -18.34 -0.92
C THR A 241 -7.02 -18.32 0.46
N VAL A 242 -5.88 -17.61 0.56
CA VAL A 242 -5.17 -17.35 1.82
C VAL A 242 -5.34 -15.94 2.34
N GLY A 243 -5.97 -15.04 1.58
CA GLY A 243 -6.10 -13.66 2.00
C GLY A 243 -7.01 -12.80 1.13
N VAL A 244 -7.17 -11.56 1.58
CA VAL A 244 -7.90 -10.48 0.91
C VAL A 244 -7.10 -9.18 0.99
N TYR A 245 -7.20 -8.36 -0.04
CA TYR A 245 -6.69 -6.98 -0.02
C TYR A 245 -7.77 -6.03 0.47
N ALA A 246 -7.44 -5.07 1.33
CA ALA A 246 -8.34 -3.99 1.73
C ALA A 246 -7.58 -2.72 2.11
N HIS A 247 -8.21 -1.55 2.00
CA HIS A 247 -7.56 -0.28 2.26
C HIS A 247 -7.67 0.10 3.75
N PRO A 248 -6.55 0.36 4.46
CA PRO A 248 -6.53 0.68 5.89
C PRO A 248 -7.42 1.85 6.32
N ARG A 249 -7.58 2.89 5.46
CA ARG A 249 -8.45 4.06 5.74
C ARG A 249 -9.93 3.71 5.94
N VAL A 250 -10.42 2.60 5.39
CA VAL A 250 -11.87 2.23 5.42
C VAL A 250 -12.11 0.85 6.01
N THR A 251 -11.12 0.32 6.73
CA THR A 251 -11.12 -1.01 7.35
C THR A 251 -10.74 -0.84 8.83
N SER A 252 -11.51 -1.38 9.77
CA SER A 252 -11.19 -1.32 11.20
C SER A 252 -10.30 -2.49 11.64
N ALA A 253 -9.66 -2.38 12.81
CA ALA A 253 -8.96 -3.52 13.41
C ALA A 253 -9.91 -4.71 13.64
N SER A 254 -11.16 -4.47 14.04
CA SER A 254 -12.18 -5.52 14.14
C SER A 254 -12.54 -6.16 12.79
N ASP A 255 -12.43 -5.44 11.67
CA ASP A 255 -12.62 -6.02 10.33
C ASP A 255 -11.47 -6.94 9.94
N VAL A 256 -10.24 -6.60 10.33
CA VAL A 256 -9.05 -7.46 10.19
C VAL A 256 -9.20 -8.71 11.06
N GLU A 257 -9.65 -8.57 12.32
CA GLU A 257 -9.93 -9.70 13.21
C GLU A 257 -11.02 -10.64 12.65
N ARG A 258 -12.05 -10.12 11.95
CA ARG A 258 -13.05 -10.96 11.25
C ARG A 258 -12.40 -11.79 10.14
N ALA A 259 -11.52 -11.19 9.32
CA ALA A 259 -10.79 -11.90 8.26
C ALA A 259 -9.83 -12.96 8.83
N HIS A 260 -9.06 -12.61 9.87
CA HIS A 260 -8.21 -13.56 10.59
C HIS A 260 -9.02 -14.71 11.21
N GLY A 261 -10.19 -14.42 11.76
CA GLY A 261 -11.13 -15.42 12.30
C GLY A 261 -11.68 -16.38 11.25
N ALA A 262 -11.79 -15.94 10.00
CA ALA A 262 -12.11 -16.80 8.85
C ALA A 262 -10.90 -17.60 8.32
N GLY A 263 -9.68 -17.33 8.81
CA GLY A 263 -8.43 -17.96 8.37
C GLY A 263 -7.69 -17.21 7.24
N LEU A 264 -8.13 -16.01 6.89
CA LEU A 264 -7.57 -15.19 5.82
C LEU A 264 -6.55 -14.18 6.36
N LYS A 265 -5.41 -14.04 5.68
CA LYS A 265 -4.50 -12.90 5.82
C LYS A 265 -5.13 -11.62 5.28
N VAL A 266 -4.76 -10.48 5.85
CA VAL A 266 -5.13 -9.17 5.29
C VAL A 266 -3.90 -8.48 4.72
N ILE A 267 -3.99 -8.15 3.43
CA ILE A 267 -2.98 -7.44 2.66
C ILE A 267 -3.47 -6.01 2.45
N SER A 268 -2.62 -5.00 2.59
CA SER A 268 -3.05 -3.62 2.31
C SER A 268 -3.18 -3.39 0.81
N ASP A 269 -4.13 -2.55 0.41
CA ASP A 269 -3.95 -1.74 -0.80
C ASP A 269 -2.72 -0.80 -0.60
N PRO A 270 -2.16 -0.18 -1.66
CA PRO A 270 -0.91 0.59 -1.53
C PRO A 270 -1.02 1.74 -0.52
N VAL A 271 -0.11 1.76 0.45
CA VAL A 271 0.05 2.83 1.45
C VAL A 271 1.50 3.31 1.52
N ASP A 272 1.70 4.62 1.48
CA ASP A 272 3.03 5.22 1.28
C ASP A 272 3.49 6.11 2.43
N GLY A 273 2.58 6.89 3.01
CA GLY A 273 2.90 7.78 4.13
C GLY A 273 3.11 7.01 5.44
N PRO A 274 4.05 7.45 6.31
CA PRO A 274 4.31 6.79 7.59
C PRO A 274 3.09 6.61 8.50
N ALA A 275 2.12 7.54 8.44
CA ALA A 275 0.87 7.46 9.19
C ALA A 275 0.01 6.26 8.74
N GLU A 276 -0.05 6.00 7.44
CA GLU A 276 -0.89 4.93 6.88
C GLU A 276 -0.28 3.54 7.04
N ILE A 277 1.05 3.45 6.88
CA ILE A 277 1.80 2.23 7.18
C ILE A 277 1.65 1.89 8.68
N SER A 278 1.72 2.90 9.56
CA SER A 278 1.46 2.71 11.00
C SER A 278 0.00 2.33 11.28
N MET A 279 -0.96 2.85 10.52
CA MET A 279 -2.37 2.50 10.63
C MET A 279 -2.62 1.04 10.25
N ALA A 280 -2.10 0.57 9.12
CA ALA A 280 -2.17 -0.83 8.71
C ALA A 280 -1.54 -1.76 9.76
N ALA A 281 -0.35 -1.40 10.27
CA ALA A 281 0.33 -2.13 11.33
C ALA A 281 -0.52 -2.23 12.61
N ASN A 282 -1.07 -1.10 13.08
CA ASN A 282 -1.90 -1.05 14.28
C ASN A 282 -3.26 -1.76 14.12
N GLN A 283 -3.77 -1.86 12.89
CA GLN A 283 -4.97 -2.62 12.54
C GLN A 283 -4.70 -4.14 12.42
N GLY A 284 -3.44 -4.58 12.43
CA GLY A 284 -3.07 -5.99 12.39
C GLY A 284 -2.85 -6.57 10.99
N TYR A 285 -2.62 -5.74 9.96
CA TYR A 285 -2.37 -6.22 8.60
C TYR A 285 -1.14 -7.15 8.53
N ASP A 286 -1.27 -8.28 7.83
CA ASP A 286 -0.19 -9.24 7.62
C ASP A 286 0.88 -8.70 6.67
N TRP A 287 0.44 -8.03 5.61
CA TRP A 287 1.28 -7.57 4.49
C TRP A 287 0.98 -6.09 4.21
N VAL A 288 2.03 -5.29 4.03
CA VAL A 288 1.94 -3.87 3.66
C VAL A 288 2.45 -3.70 2.22
N THR A 289 1.53 -3.32 1.34
CA THR A 289 1.76 -2.91 -0.04
C THR A 289 2.19 -1.44 -0.05
N SER A 290 3.29 -1.10 -0.72
CA SER A 290 3.77 0.30 -0.78
C SER A 290 4.50 0.61 -2.08
N ASN A 291 4.37 1.84 -2.55
CA ASN A 291 5.18 2.43 -3.62
C ASN A 291 6.57 2.84 -3.12
N PHE A 292 6.77 2.90 -1.79
CA PHE A 292 8.03 3.20 -1.11
C PHE A 292 8.40 2.10 -0.09
N PRO A 293 8.77 0.88 -0.53
CA PRO A 293 9.15 -0.22 0.37
C PRO A 293 10.17 0.15 1.44
N GLY A 294 11.14 1.01 1.10
CA GLY A 294 12.16 1.46 2.05
C GLY A 294 11.60 2.39 3.13
N THR A 295 10.50 3.09 2.88
CA THR A 295 9.75 3.83 3.91
C THR A 295 9.00 2.87 4.80
N ALA A 296 8.25 1.91 4.23
CA ALA A 296 7.55 0.88 5.00
C ALA A 296 8.50 0.13 5.95
N ARG A 297 9.67 -0.30 5.45
CA ARG A 297 10.71 -1.00 6.23
C ARG A 297 11.18 -0.18 7.44
N ARG A 298 11.39 1.13 7.26
CA ARG A 298 11.80 2.03 8.37
C ARG A 298 10.69 2.26 9.40
N VAL A 299 9.44 2.32 8.96
CA VAL A 299 8.28 2.53 9.84
C VAL A 299 8.03 1.31 10.72
N LEU A 300 7.97 0.12 10.11
CA LEU A 300 7.59 -1.13 10.79
C LEU A 300 8.67 -1.67 11.74
N GLU A 301 9.95 -1.59 11.34
CA GLU A 301 11.03 -2.17 12.16
C GLU A 301 11.47 -1.27 13.33
N HIS A 302 11.08 0.01 13.32
CA HIS A 302 11.48 1.07 14.29
C HIS A 302 13.01 1.27 14.51
N ALA A 303 13.87 0.46 13.88
CA ALA A 303 15.32 0.45 14.05
C ALA A 303 16.03 1.67 13.42
N LYS A 304 15.32 2.42 12.58
CA LYS A 304 15.75 3.68 11.97
C LYS A 304 14.62 4.68 12.18
N ARG A 305 14.92 5.98 12.25
CA ARG A 305 13.86 7.00 12.16
C ARG A 305 13.05 6.73 10.87
N PRO A 306 11.71 6.77 10.91
CA PRO A 306 10.90 6.81 9.69
C PRO A 306 11.50 7.82 8.72
N PHE A 307 11.60 7.43 7.46
CA PHE A 307 11.85 8.39 6.40
C PHE A 307 10.47 8.76 5.84
N PRO A 308 10.13 10.05 5.71
CA PRO A 308 10.92 11.22 6.11
C PRO A 308 10.98 11.41 7.63
N GLY A 309 12.13 11.87 8.11
CA GLY A 309 12.25 12.43 9.45
C GLY A 309 12.09 13.95 9.36
N ALA A 310 11.29 14.56 10.24
CA ALA A 310 10.91 15.98 10.23
C ALA A 310 12.07 16.97 10.51
N ASN A 311 13.15 16.88 9.73
CA ASN A 311 14.41 17.60 9.82
C ASN A 311 14.65 18.47 8.56
N GLY A 312 13.59 18.88 7.85
CA GLY A 312 13.66 19.43 6.50
C GLY A 312 12.41 20.24 6.13
N VAL A 313 11.88 20.03 4.94
CA VAL A 313 10.57 20.52 4.53
C VAL A 313 9.61 19.33 4.53
N VAL A 314 8.43 19.50 5.12
CA VAL A 314 7.40 18.45 5.22
C VAL A 314 6.13 18.83 4.47
N VAL A 315 5.41 17.83 3.98
CA VAL A 315 4.02 17.97 3.51
C VAL A 315 3.14 18.12 4.75
N ASP A 316 2.75 19.36 5.02
CA ASP A 316 2.14 19.75 6.30
C ASP A 316 0.62 19.61 6.32
N SER A 317 -0.01 19.97 5.20
CA SER A 317 -1.45 19.85 5.00
C SER A 317 -1.78 19.87 3.51
N VAL A 318 -2.89 19.24 3.16
CA VAL A 318 -3.35 19.07 1.78
C VAL A 318 -4.79 19.56 1.72
N PHE A 319 -5.08 20.43 0.77
CA PHE A 319 -6.38 21.05 0.57
C PHE A 319 -6.88 20.64 -0.82
N PRO A 320 -7.53 19.46 -0.95
CA PRO A 320 -7.93 18.91 -2.25
C PRO A 320 -9.14 19.63 -2.85
N ASN A 321 -10.05 20.16 -2.02
CA ASN A 321 -11.18 20.96 -2.50
C ASN A 321 -11.48 22.16 -1.58
N PRO A 322 -10.64 23.22 -1.57
CA PRO A 322 -10.80 24.36 -0.67
C PRO A 322 -11.94 25.32 -1.07
N SER A 323 -12.53 25.16 -2.25
CA SER A 323 -13.44 26.16 -2.86
C SER A 323 -14.72 25.58 -3.48
N GLY A 324 -14.77 24.28 -3.77
CA GLY A 324 -15.74 23.64 -4.66
C GLY A 324 -15.26 23.50 -6.12
N ASP A 325 -14.14 24.14 -6.49
CA ASP A 325 -13.52 24.13 -7.82
C ASP A 325 -11.99 24.03 -7.68
N ASP A 326 -11.47 22.84 -7.97
CA ASP A 326 -10.05 22.46 -7.84
C ASP A 326 -9.09 23.46 -8.51
N VAL A 327 -9.54 24.14 -9.58
CA VAL A 327 -8.73 25.09 -10.37
C VAL A 327 -9.21 26.54 -10.27
N GLN A 328 -9.97 26.88 -9.22
CA GLN A 328 -10.39 28.26 -9.00
C GLN A 328 -9.18 29.22 -8.93
N PRO A 329 -9.19 30.35 -9.65
CA PRO A 329 -8.14 31.36 -9.56
C PRO A 329 -7.90 31.84 -8.12
N GLU A 330 -6.63 31.95 -7.72
CA GLU A 330 -6.13 32.32 -6.37
C GLU A 330 -6.48 31.33 -5.24
N ASN A 331 -7.57 30.55 -5.33
CA ASN A 331 -8.04 29.64 -4.28
C ASN A 331 -8.28 28.20 -4.78
N SER A 332 -7.42 27.74 -5.69
CA SER A 332 -7.37 26.37 -6.16
C SER A 332 -6.88 25.42 -5.07
N GLU A 333 -7.11 24.13 -5.29
CA GLU A 333 -6.54 23.06 -4.48
C GLU A 333 -5.00 23.24 -4.35
N HIS A 334 -4.47 22.87 -3.19
CA HIS A 334 -3.06 23.13 -2.90
C HIS A 334 -2.49 22.24 -1.80
N VAL A 335 -1.16 22.12 -1.82
CA VAL A 335 -0.38 21.47 -0.78
C VAL A 335 0.39 22.53 0.00
N VAL A 336 0.41 22.42 1.32
CA VAL A 336 1.21 23.26 2.20
C VAL A 336 2.50 22.53 2.54
N LEU A 337 3.63 23.16 2.23
CA LEU A 337 4.96 22.72 2.63
C LEU A 337 5.42 23.55 3.83
N ARG A 338 5.89 22.90 4.91
CA ARG A 338 6.42 23.56 6.12
C ARG A 338 7.91 23.28 6.27
N ASN A 339 8.72 24.32 6.46
CA ASN A 339 10.13 24.15 6.84
C ASN A 339 10.23 23.95 8.37
N THR A 340 10.63 22.75 8.80
CA THR A 340 10.79 22.39 10.22
C THR A 340 12.18 22.72 10.77
N THR A 341 13.09 23.28 9.96
CA THR A 341 14.48 23.55 10.34
C THR A 341 14.69 24.97 10.87
N GLY A 342 15.79 25.18 11.59
CA GLY A 342 16.24 26.50 12.04
C GLY A 342 16.92 27.36 10.97
N ARG A 343 16.88 26.98 9.69
CA ARG A 343 17.49 27.72 8.57
C ARG A 343 16.51 27.85 7.41
N ALA A 344 16.72 28.82 6.52
CA ALA A 344 15.96 28.88 5.28
C ALA A 344 16.30 27.66 4.39
N VAL A 345 15.29 27.13 3.68
CA VAL A 345 15.45 26.01 2.75
C VAL A 345 14.97 26.43 1.36
N ASP A 346 15.85 26.34 0.38
CA ASP A 346 15.50 26.51 -1.03
C ASP A 346 14.77 25.26 -1.53
N VAL A 347 13.61 25.47 -2.13
CA VAL A 347 12.74 24.43 -2.72
C VAL A 347 12.55 24.65 -4.23
N SER A 348 13.28 25.60 -4.82
CA SER A 348 13.30 25.90 -6.25
C SER A 348 13.57 24.64 -7.08
N GLY A 349 12.71 24.36 -8.08
CA GLY A 349 12.84 23.18 -8.94
C GLY A 349 12.43 21.86 -8.30
N GLY A 350 12.06 21.85 -7.01
CA GLY A 350 11.40 20.73 -6.36
C GLY A 350 10.00 20.46 -6.95
N TYR A 351 9.42 19.31 -6.61
CA TYR A 351 8.10 18.93 -7.08
C TYR A 351 7.39 17.97 -6.14
N LEU A 352 6.07 18.02 -6.13
CA LEU A 352 5.19 17.05 -5.52
C LEU A 352 4.73 16.03 -6.56
N ARG A 353 4.51 14.79 -6.12
CA ARG A 353 3.94 13.68 -6.90
C ARG A 353 2.89 12.94 -6.10
N ASP A 354 1.72 12.74 -6.70
CA ASP A 354 0.61 11.94 -6.15
C ASP A 354 0.82 10.43 -6.42
N GLN A 355 -0.09 9.57 -5.94
CA GLN A 355 0.01 8.13 -6.16
C GLN A 355 -0.22 7.72 -7.63
N ALA A 356 -0.88 8.56 -8.43
CA ALA A 356 -1.09 8.34 -9.87
C ALA A 356 0.11 8.76 -10.74
N GLY A 357 1.13 9.39 -10.18
CA GLY A 357 2.34 9.82 -10.86
C GLY A 357 2.28 11.22 -11.48
N ASN A 358 1.18 11.95 -11.31
CA ASN A 358 1.05 13.36 -11.70
C ASN A 358 2.11 14.21 -10.98
N LEU A 359 2.47 15.36 -11.57
CA LEU A 359 3.51 16.23 -11.03
C LEU A 359 3.02 17.67 -10.83
N LEU A 360 3.28 18.20 -9.64
CA LEU A 360 3.07 19.61 -9.30
C LEU A 360 4.42 20.24 -8.96
N ARG A 361 4.91 21.16 -9.79
CA ARG A 361 6.29 21.66 -9.71
C ARG A 361 6.39 22.94 -8.87
N ILE A 362 7.60 23.31 -8.47
CA ILE A 362 7.93 24.57 -7.82
C ILE A 362 8.91 25.34 -8.72
N GLY A 363 8.57 26.58 -9.05
CA GLY A 363 9.40 27.46 -9.89
C GLY A 363 10.69 27.91 -9.20
N PRO A 364 11.60 28.58 -9.93
CA PRO A 364 12.82 29.14 -9.35
C PRO A 364 12.53 30.30 -8.38
N GLY A 365 13.39 30.47 -7.37
CA GLY A 365 13.36 31.58 -6.43
C GLY A 365 12.51 31.35 -5.17
N TYR A 366 12.05 30.11 -4.93
CA TYR A 366 11.22 29.77 -3.79
C TYR A 366 12.04 29.24 -2.62
N VAL A 367 12.14 30.04 -1.56
CA VAL A 367 12.87 29.73 -0.34
C VAL A 367 11.93 29.85 0.85
N ILE A 368 11.75 28.76 1.60
CA ILE A 368 10.89 28.73 2.79
C ILE A 368 11.72 29.14 4.02
N PRO A 369 11.40 30.25 4.72
CA PRO A 369 12.10 30.63 5.94
C PRO A 369 11.89 29.62 7.10
N PRO A 370 12.69 29.68 8.17
CA PRO A 370 12.53 28.81 9.35
C PRO A 370 11.08 28.83 9.89
N GLY A 371 10.50 27.66 10.14
CA GLY A 371 9.14 27.51 10.68
C GLY A 371 8.00 28.02 9.77
N SER A 372 8.32 28.48 8.57
CA SER A 372 7.35 29.12 7.65
C SER A 372 6.74 28.11 6.67
N LEU A 373 5.70 28.58 5.95
CA LEU A 373 4.91 27.78 5.02
C LEU A 373 5.07 28.28 3.58
N LEU A 374 4.94 27.36 2.61
CA LEU A 374 4.71 27.64 1.20
C LEU A 374 3.48 26.87 0.74
N ARG A 375 2.52 27.56 0.11
CA ARG A 375 1.39 26.93 -0.59
C ARG A 375 1.79 26.66 -2.03
N VAL A 376 1.68 25.42 -2.47
CA VAL A 376 1.86 25.02 -3.87
C VAL A 376 0.47 24.71 -4.43
N HIS A 377 -0.08 25.68 -5.17
CA HIS A 377 -1.38 25.60 -5.82
C HIS A 377 -1.28 24.94 -7.20
N VAL A 378 -2.32 24.18 -7.52
CA VAL A 378 -2.49 23.48 -8.79
C VAL A 378 -2.95 24.47 -9.87
N GLY A 379 -4.02 25.21 -9.58
CA GLY A 379 -4.65 26.13 -10.51
C GLY A 379 -3.89 27.45 -10.74
N PRO A 380 -4.49 28.39 -11.47
CA PRO A 380 -3.94 29.72 -11.75
C PRO A 380 -4.03 30.66 -10.54
N GLY A 381 -3.15 31.65 -10.52
CA GLY A 381 -3.11 32.70 -9.51
C GLY A 381 -1.79 33.48 -9.55
N THR A 382 -1.64 34.41 -8.61
CA THR A 382 -0.52 35.36 -8.57
C THR A 382 0.55 34.86 -7.61
N ASN A 383 1.72 34.50 -8.15
CA ASN A 383 2.87 34.06 -7.38
C ASN A 383 3.29 35.09 -6.30
N ARG A 384 3.52 34.60 -5.08
CA ARG A 384 3.95 35.34 -3.88
C ARG A 384 5.04 34.54 -3.17
N ALA A 385 5.71 35.15 -2.19
CA ALA A 385 6.77 34.47 -1.42
C ALA A 385 6.26 33.23 -0.65
N ASP A 386 4.97 33.19 -0.28
CA ASP A 386 4.31 32.10 0.44
C ASP A 386 3.31 31.30 -0.41
N ALA A 387 3.22 31.58 -1.72
CA ALA A 387 2.31 30.90 -2.64
C ALA A 387 2.90 30.78 -4.07
N TYR A 388 2.95 29.56 -4.60
CA TYR A 388 3.28 29.28 -6.00
C TYR A 388 2.07 28.68 -6.71
N TYR A 389 1.73 29.18 -7.88
CA TYR A 389 0.60 28.73 -8.71
C TYR A 389 1.13 28.07 -9.98
N ASN A 390 0.74 26.82 -10.23
CA ASN A 390 1.18 26.07 -11.41
C ASN A 390 0.37 26.42 -12.68
N GLY A 391 -0.82 27.02 -12.55
CA GLY A 391 -1.64 27.42 -13.70
C GLY A 391 -2.28 26.25 -14.45
N LEU A 392 -2.39 25.08 -13.81
CA LEU A 392 -3.04 23.92 -14.40
C LEU A 392 -4.56 24.14 -14.51
N THR A 393 -5.17 23.55 -15.54
CA THR A 393 -6.60 23.68 -15.85
C THR A 393 -7.39 22.41 -15.57
N ARG A 394 -6.84 21.51 -14.75
CA ARG A 394 -7.49 20.29 -14.24
C ARG A 394 -7.04 20.05 -12.81
N GLY A 395 -7.87 19.34 -12.04
CA GLY A 395 -7.51 18.85 -10.72
C GLY A 395 -6.33 17.86 -10.73
N PHE A 396 -5.70 17.74 -9.58
CA PHE A 396 -4.48 16.98 -9.28
C PHE A 396 -4.60 16.21 -7.97
N LEU A 397 -5.41 16.66 -7.00
CA LEU A 397 -5.60 15.94 -5.74
C LEU A 397 -6.86 15.05 -5.77
N ASN A 398 -6.78 13.90 -5.09
CA ASN A 398 -7.91 13.00 -4.89
C ASN A 398 -8.95 13.64 -3.95
N ASN A 399 -10.14 13.89 -4.49
CA ASN A 399 -11.29 14.53 -3.82
C ASN A 399 -12.28 13.56 -3.15
N THR A 400 -12.00 12.25 -3.14
CA THR A 400 -12.98 11.22 -2.71
C THR A 400 -12.54 10.45 -1.47
N ALA A 401 -11.30 9.98 -1.42
CA ALA A 401 -10.80 9.13 -0.33
C ALA A 401 -9.47 9.63 0.28
N GLY A 402 -8.99 10.79 -0.20
CA GLY A 402 -7.62 11.27 0.02
C GLY A 402 -6.57 10.45 -0.74
N ASP A 403 -5.30 10.80 -0.57
CA ASP A 403 -4.17 10.15 -1.22
C ASP A 403 -2.86 10.31 -0.43
N SER A 404 -1.77 9.69 -0.91
CA SER A 404 -0.40 10.02 -0.53
C SER A 404 0.23 11.03 -1.50
N LEU A 405 1.09 11.90 -0.97
CA LEU A 405 1.85 12.91 -1.73
C LEU A 405 3.31 12.86 -1.32
N SER A 406 4.18 12.67 -2.31
CA SER A 406 5.63 12.64 -2.15
C SER A 406 6.25 13.95 -2.62
N PHE A 407 7.09 14.58 -1.79
CA PHE A 407 7.81 15.80 -2.12
C PHE A 407 9.27 15.48 -2.44
N PHE A 408 9.77 15.99 -3.57
CA PHE A 408 11.12 15.81 -4.07
C PHE A 408 11.87 17.13 -4.22
N GLY A 409 13.18 17.09 -3.99
CA GLY A 409 14.10 18.17 -4.32
C GLY A 409 14.39 18.28 -5.82
N ALA A 410 15.04 19.36 -6.23
CA ALA A 410 15.51 19.55 -7.60
C ALA A 410 16.60 18.54 -8.03
N ASP A 411 17.24 17.86 -7.08
CA ASP A 411 18.16 16.74 -7.30
C ASP A 411 17.44 15.37 -7.38
N HIS A 412 16.10 15.38 -7.34
CA HIS A 412 15.22 14.21 -7.25
C HIS A 412 15.43 13.34 -6.00
N SER A 413 16.07 13.88 -4.96
CA SER A 413 15.99 13.26 -3.63
C SER A 413 14.55 13.34 -3.14
N LEU A 414 14.02 12.22 -2.65
CA LEU A 414 12.78 12.25 -1.88
C LEU A 414 13.06 13.03 -0.59
N ILE A 415 12.22 14.02 -0.29
CA ILE A 415 12.33 14.87 0.91
C ILE A 415 11.27 14.46 1.94
N ASP A 416 10.02 14.27 1.50
CA ASP A 416 8.89 13.98 2.38
C ASP A 416 7.82 13.10 1.71
N ILE A 417 6.99 12.42 2.51
CA ILE A 417 5.78 11.72 2.08
C ILE A 417 4.69 12.06 3.11
N GLY A 418 3.71 12.86 2.68
CA GLY A 418 2.49 13.11 3.43
C GLY A 418 1.36 12.20 2.95
N SER A 419 0.36 12.01 3.80
CA SER A 419 -0.92 11.38 3.45
C SER A 419 -2.05 12.26 3.96
N TYR A 420 -3.17 12.24 3.27
CA TYR A 420 -4.38 12.94 3.69
C TYR A 420 -5.62 12.07 3.45
N ILE A 421 -6.69 12.40 4.17
CA ILE A 421 -8.02 11.79 4.00
C ILE A 421 -9.02 12.88 3.67
N VAL A 422 -10.00 12.56 2.84
CA VAL A 422 -11.19 13.41 2.65
C VAL A 422 -12.29 12.88 3.57
N PRO A 423 -12.89 13.70 4.47
CA PRO A 423 -13.94 13.28 5.39
C PRO A 423 -15.27 12.86 4.74
#